data_AF-A0A8H6P2X9-F1
#
_entry.id   AF-A0A8H6P2X9-F1
#
_cell.length_a   1.000
_cell.length_b   1.000
_cell.length_c   1.000
_cell.angle_alpha   90.00
_cell.angle_beta   90.00
_cell.angle_gamma   90.00
#
_symmetry.space_group_name_H-M   'P 1'
#
loop_
_entity.id
_entity.type
_entity.pdbx_description
1 polymer ?
#
loop_
_entity_poly.entity_id
_entity_poly.type
_entity_poly.pdbx_seq_one_letter_code
_entity_poly.pdbx_strand_id
1 'polypeptide(L)'
;MLQAIRYSRGKLAIIDQLQLPYVEKFISIQTSEDAWHAIKEMRVRGAPAIAIVAALALASELHTLIVHDKLSSGAEEVKLFIREKLDYLVSSRPTAVNLSDAARKLESTISDHADIPGATGRTVAEAFIRAAEDMMTKDLEDNMKIGKNGAEWIIEHALAARKSTATVLTHCNTGSLATSGYGTALGVIRALSSKKALEHAYCTETRPYNQGSRLTAFELVHDKLPATLITDSMAAALLANTKAKVDAIVVGADRVAANGDTANKIGTYGLAVLAKYHGVKFLVAAPLTTIDLSTKSGEHIVIEERPAAEVTKIKGPVEEHHSAGIMKLETVHIAAKGINVWNPAFDVTPSALIDGIITEICLYMTIAIAIILVFVIVLNGSKKPVQLRFQCRQMVFQCFSCLFTTCRVARSHKLNGRDHSAVSDGMAASLEHIPRYFAKSGPVDADPKKTKKDGGGKGNWGRSGEEVQDYDYTFTNARRHSNSSSQGMADFRTKFETVEPDPVFEHHLHGPRNDPIDHGPSMIHEKSENGQTNSNGI
;
A
#
# COMPACT_ATOMS: atom_id res chain seq x y z
N MET A 1 -20.21 9.67 -2.47
CA MET A 1 -19.21 8.58 -2.37
C MET A 1 -19.15 7.90 -3.73
N LEU A 2 -17.95 7.80 -4.30
CA LEU A 2 -17.72 7.08 -5.55
C LEU A 2 -18.10 5.59 -5.41
N GLN A 3 -18.74 5.02 -6.43
CA GLN A 3 -19.11 3.61 -6.50
C GLN A 3 -18.34 2.92 -7.62
N ALA A 4 -17.42 2.02 -7.28
CA ALA A 4 -16.67 1.24 -8.27
C ALA A 4 -17.46 0.06 -8.83
N ILE A 5 -18.37 -0.49 -8.03
CA ILE A 5 -19.22 -1.63 -8.35
C ILE A 5 -20.68 -1.15 -8.25
N ARG A 6 -21.41 -1.24 -9.36
CA ARG A 6 -22.85 -0.99 -9.42
C ARG A 6 -23.55 -2.32 -9.69
N TYR A 7 -24.28 -2.79 -8.69
CA TYR A 7 -25.00 -4.05 -8.79
C TYR A 7 -26.49 -3.83 -8.52
N SER A 8 -27.30 -4.46 -9.35
CA SER A 8 -28.70 -4.78 -9.08
C SER A 8 -28.92 -6.21 -9.57
N ARG A 9 -29.92 -6.92 -9.05
CA ARG A 9 -30.10 -8.34 -9.39
C ARG A 9 -30.18 -8.54 -10.92
N GLY A 10 -29.27 -9.36 -11.44
CA GLY A 10 -29.15 -9.64 -12.88
C GLY A 10 -28.36 -8.60 -13.69
N LYS A 11 -27.84 -7.54 -13.06
CA LYS A 11 -27.09 -6.47 -13.73
C LYS A 11 -25.91 -6.02 -12.88
N LEU A 12 -24.71 -6.32 -13.35
CA LEU A 12 -23.46 -5.86 -12.77
C LEU A 12 -22.77 -4.90 -13.73
N ALA A 13 -22.31 -3.77 -13.21
CA ALA A 13 -21.42 -2.85 -13.91
C ALA A 13 -20.27 -2.44 -12.99
N ILE A 14 -19.09 -2.29 -13.56
CA ILE A 14 -17.88 -1.89 -12.85
C ILE A 14 -17.25 -0.68 -13.52
N ILE A 15 -16.57 0.17 -12.75
CA ILE A 15 -15.75 1.24 -13.31
C ILE A 15 -14.48 0.68 -13.94
N ASP A 16 -14.11 1.13 -15.15
CA ASP A 16 -12.86 0.73 -15.79
C ASP A 16 -11.68 1.52 -15.21
N GLN A 17 -10.99 0.92 -14.25
CA GLN A 17 -9.87 1.56 -13.55
C GLN A 17 -8.65 1.81 -14.44
N LEU A 18 -8.57 1.23 -15.64
CA LEU A 18 -7.47 1.52 -16.58
C LEU A 18 -7.62 2.91 -17.22
N GLN A 19 -8.84 3.44 -17.27
CA GLN A 19 -9.13 4.74 -17.87
C GLN A 19 -9.09 5.88 -16.85
N LEU A 20 -9.15 5.57 -15.55
CA LEU A 20 -8.95 6.54 -14.49
C LEU A 20 -7.49 7.06 -14.46
N PRO A 21 -7.26 8.32 -14.05
CA PRO A 21 -8.26 9.31 -13.57
C PRO A 21 -8.98 10.09 -14.68
N TYR A 22 -8.72 9.76 -15.94
CA TYR A 22 -9.05 10.64 -17.06
C TYR A 22 -10.47 10.48 -17.59
N VAL A 23 -10.96 9.24 -17.64
CA VAL A 23 -12.31 8.92 -18.12
C VAL A 23 -12.98 8.00 -17.12
N GLU A 24 -14.10 8.48 -16.57
CA GLU A 24 -15.00 7.68 -15.74
C GLU A 24 -15.97 6.91 -16.64
N LYS A 25 -15.64 5.65 -16.94
CA LYS A 25 -16.46 4.77 -17.76
C LYS A 25 -16.86 3.52 -17.00
N PHE A 26 -18.14 3.19 -17.04
CA PHE A 26 -18.65 1.90 -16.55
C PHE A 26 -18.72 0.88 -17.68
N ILE A 27 -18.33 -0.35 -17.39
CA ILE A 27 -18.48 -1.51 -18.27
C ILE A 27 -19.47 -2.49 -17.65
N SER A 28 -20.38 -3.01 -18.47
CA SER A 28 -21.32 -4.06 -18.05
C SER A 28 -20.59 -5.40 -17.98
N ILE A 29 -20.87 -6.18 -16.95
CA ILE A 29 -20.36 -7.54 -16.75
C ILE A 29 -21.56 -8.47 -16.70
N GLN A 30 -21.70 -9.31 -17.71
CA GLN A 30 -22.89 -10.16 -17.86
C GLN A 30 -22.59 -11.63 -17.53
N THR A 31 -21.34 -12.04 -17.70
CA THR A 31 -20.90 -13.43 -17.55
C THR A 31 -19.69 -13.56 -16.63
N SER A 32 -19.44 -14.77 -16.14
CA SER A 32 -18.21 -15.09 -15.41
C SER A 32 -16.97 -14.88 -16.29
N GLU A 33 -17.07 -15.07 -17.61
CA GLU A 33 -16.02 -14.80 -18.59
C GLU A 33 -15.67 -13.31 -18.65
N ASP A 34 -16.67 -12.43 -18.72
CA ASP A 34 -16.46 -10.97 -18.68
C ASP A 34 -15.71 -10.55 -17.40
N ALA A 35 -16.13 -11.11 -16.26
CA ALA A 35 -15.50 -10.84 -14.97
C ALA A 35 -14.06 -11.36 -14.91
N TRP A 36 -13.82 -12.57 -15.42
CA TRP A 36 -12.48 -13.14 -15.52
C TRP A 36 -11.54 -12.22 -16.30
N HIS A 37 -11.97 -11.74 -17.47
CA HIS A 37 -11.20 -10.79 -18.28
C HIS A 37 -10.99 -9.46 -17.57
N ALA A 38 -12.04 -8.89 -16.96
CA ALA A 38 -11.93 -7.63 -16.22
C ALA A 38 -10.96 -7.71 -15.03
N ILE A 39 -10.91 -8.86 -14.34
CA ILE A 39 -9.97 -9.12 -13.23
C ILE A 39 -8.55 -9.33 -13.76
N LYS A 40 -8.39 -10.15 -14.82
CA LYS A 40 -7.09 -10.48 -15.42
C LYS A 40 -6.40 -9.25 -16.03
N GLU A 41 -7.14 -8.49 -16.81
CA GLU A 41 -6.72 -7.21 -17.40
C GLU A 41 -6.72 -6.07 -16.40
N MET A 42 -7.16 -6.35 -15.17
CA MET A 42 -6.84 -5.50 -14.04
C MET A 42 -7.62 -4.16 -14.15
N ARG A 43 -8.82 -4.23 -14.77
CA ARG A 43 -9.88 -3.22 -14.80
C ARG A 43 -10.59 -3.11 -13.45
N VAL A 44 -10.62 -4.21 -12.69
CA VAL A 44 -10.98 -4.26 -11.26
C VAL A 44 -9.75 -4.58 -10.44
N ARG A 45 -9.58 -3.88 -9.32
CA ARG A 45 -8.47 -4.06 -8.37
C ARG A 45 -8.93 -3.90 -6.94
N GLY A 46 -8.05 -4.32 -6.03
CA GLY A 46 -8.35 -4.45 -4.62
C GLY A 46 -8.84 -5.86 -4.33
N ALA A 47 -8.19 -6.50 -3.36
CA ALA A 47 -8.49 -7.88 -2.99
C ALA A 47 -9.99 -8.12 -2.70
N PRO A 48 -10.68 -7.26 -1.91
CA PRO A 48 -12.12 -7.41 -1.68
C PRO A 48 -12.95 -7.18 -2.96
N ALA A 49 -12.68 -6.13 -3.73
CA ALA A 49 -13.44 -5.83 -4.94
C ALA A 49 -13.36 -6.93 -6.00
N ILE A 50 -12.20 -7.57 -6.17
CA ILE A 50 -12.01 -8.69 -7.10
C ILE A 50 -12.92 -9.86 -6.72
N ALA A 51 -12.95 -10.25 -5.44
CA ALA A 51 -13.79 -11.34 -4.96
C ALA A 51 -15.29 -11.04 -5.14
N ILE A 52 -15.70 -9.81 -4.83
CA ILE A 52 -17.09 -9.38 -4.93
C ILE A 52 -17.54 -9.32 -6.40
N VAL A 53 -16.73 -8.77 -7.30
CA VAL A 53 -17.06 -8.75 -8.73
C VAL A 53 -17.18 -10.16 -9.29
N ALA A 54 -16.28 -11.08 -8.93
CA ALA A 54 -16.35 -12.47 -9.34
C ALA A 54 -17.66 -13.14 -8.89
N ALA A 55 -18.01 -13.00 -7.60
CA ALA A 55 -19.23 -13.57 -7.05
C ALA A 55 -20.51 -12.98 -7.67
N LEU A 56 -20.57 -11.65 -7.82
CA LEU A 56 -21.73 -10.96 -8.39
C LEU A 56 -21.90 -11.18 -9.89
N ALA A 57 -20.81 -11.42 -10.63
CA ALA A 57 -20.89 -11.76 -12.04
C ALA A 57 -21.54 -13.13 -12.24
N LEU A 58 -21.10 -14.13 -11.48
CA LEU A 58 -21.74 -15.45 -11.49
C LEU A 58 -23.19 -15.39 -10.99
N ALA A 59 -23.48 -14.55 -9.99
CA ALA A 59 -24.87 -14.31 -9.55
C ALA A 59 -25.74 -13.71 -10.66
N SER A 60 -25.19 -12.79 -11.46
CA SER A 60 -25.89 -12.19 -12.60
C SER A 60 -26.10 -13.19 -13.74
N GLU A 61 -25.11 -14.05 -14.00
CA GLU A 61 -25.19 -15.15 -14.97
C GLU A 61 -26.28 -16.16 -14.57
N LEU A 62 -26.27 -16.62 -13.31
CA LEU A 62 -27.31 -17.51 -12.77
C LEU A 62 -28.70 -16.90 -12.83
N HIS A 63 -28.84 -15.61 -12.48
CA HIS A 63 -30.13 -14.92 -12.58
C HIS A 63 -30.65 -14.91 -14.02
N THR A 64 -29.77 -14.64 -14.99
CA THR A 64 -30.11 -14.67 -16.42
C THR A 64 -30.56 -16.06 -16.86
N LEU A 65 -29.88 -17.12 -16.41
CA LEU A 65 -30.28 -18.51 -16.67
C LEU A 65 -31.65 -18.85 -16.08
N ILE A 66 -31.97 -18.37 -14.87
CA ILE A 66 -33.29 -18.56 -14.24
C ILE A 66 -34.39 -17.85 -15.06
N VAL A 67 -34.19 -16.58 -15.42
CA VAL A 67 -35.20 -15.78 -16.12
C VAL A 67 -35.52 -16.33 -17.51
N HIS A 68 -34.54 -16.92 -18.18
CA HIS A 68 -34.71 -17.52 -19.50
C HIS A 68 -35.05 -19.01 -19.49
N ASP A 69 -35.30 -19.60 -18.32
CA ASP A 69 -35.61 -21.02 -18.16
C ASP A 69 -34.55 -21.95 -18.78
N LYS A 70 -33.27 -21.56 -18.65
CA LYS A 70 -32.09 -22.28 -19.16
C LYS A 70 -31.28 -22.96 -18.06
N LEU A 71 -31.65 -22.76 -16.80
CA LEU A 71 -30.99 -23.39 -15.66
C LEU A 71 -31.45 -24.86 -15.54
N SER A 72 -30.54 -25.78 -15.24
CA SER A 72 -30.92 -27.15 -14.91
C SER A 72 -31.87 -27.21 -13.71
N SER A 73 -32.80 -28.15 -13.72
CA SER A 73 -33.69 -28.44 -12.60
C SER A 73 -32.99 -29.21 -11.48
N GLY A 74 -31.87 -29.88 -11.77
CA GLY A 74 -31.10 -30.68 -10.81
C GLY A 74 -30.23 -29.82 -9.90
N ALA A 75 -30.36 -30.00 -8.58
CA ALA A 75 -29.54 -29.30 -7.59
C ALA A 75 -28.04 -29.62 -7.76
N GLU A 76 -27.70 -30.88 -8.00
CA GLU A 76 -26.32 -31.34 -8.15
C GLU A 76 -25.64 -30.75 -9.39
N GLU A 77 -26.35 -30.70 -10.53
CA GLU A 77 -25.83 -30.13 -11.77
C GLU A 77 -25.54 -28.64 -11.63
N VAL A 78 -26.44 -27.88 -10.98
CA VAL A 78 -26.21 -26.46 -10.70
C VAL A 78 -25.08 -26.25 -9.71
N LYS A 79 -24.94 -27.11 -8.69
CA LYS A 79 -23.82 -27.07 -7.74
C LYS A 79 -22.48 -27.25 -8.46
N LEU A 80 -22.37 -28.24 -9.34
CA LEU A 80 -21.17 -28.50 -10.14
C LEU A 80 -20.86 -27.33 -11.07
N PHE A 81 -21.86 -26.79 -11.77
CA PHE A 81 -21.71 -25.61 -12.62
C PHE A 81 -21.16 -24.39 -11.85
N ILE A 82 -21.70 -24.10 -10.67
CA ILE A 82 -21.22 -23.00 -9.83
C ILE A 82 -19.76 -23.21 -9.43
N ARG A 83 -19.41 -24.43 -9.01
CA ARG A 83 -18.04 -24.78 -8.62
C ARG A 83 -17.06 -24.58 -9.78
N GLU A 84 -17.38 -25.10 -10.96
CA GLU A 84 -16.54 -24.93 -12.16
C GLU A 84 -16.33 -23.45 -12.51
N LYS A 85 -17.37 -22.63 -12.40
CA LYS A 85 -17.28 -21.19 -12.64
C LYS A 85 -16.45 -20.46 -11.58
N LEU A 86 -16.55 -20.85 -10.31
CA LEU A 86 -15.72 -20.31 -9.24
C LEU A 86 -14.24 -20.67 -9.43
N ASP A 87 -13.93 -21.93 -9.75
CA ASP A 87 -12.57 -22.38 -10.08
C ASP A 87 -12.00 -21.61 -11.28
N TYR A 88 -12.82 -21.42 -12.33
CA TYR A 88 -12.45 -20.60 -13.47
C TYR A 88 -12.15 -19.15 -13.06
N LEU A 89 -13.03 -18.50 -12.30
CA LEU A 89 -12.82 -17.13 -11.81
C LEU A 89 -11.56 -16.99 -10.97
N VAL A 90 -11.26 -17.95 -10.08
CA VAL A 90 -10.03 -18.00 -9.27
C VAL A 90 -8.77 -18.01 -10.14
N SER A 91 -8.82 -18.69 -11.29
CA SER A 91 -7.68 -18.76 -12.22
C SER A 91 -7.29 -17.42 -12.85
N SER A 92 -8.15 -16.39 -12.79
CA SER A 92 -7.85 -15.05 -13.33
C SER A 92 -6.61 -14.45 -12.68
N ARG A 93 -6.50 -14.57 -11.35
CA ARG A 93 -5.37 -14.08 -10.55
C ARG A 93 -5.12 -15.00 -9.35
N PRO A 94 -4.39 -16.12 -9.53
CA PRO A 94 -4.19 -17.14 -8.49
C PRO A 94 -3.48 -16.64 -7.22
N THR A 95 -2.78 -15.51 -7.30
CA THR A 95 -2.11 -14.87 -6.15
C THR A 95 -3.08 -14.09 -5.24
N ALA A 96 -4.33 -13.84 -5.68
CA ALA A 96 -5.35 -13.16 -4.90
C ALA A 96 -6.04 -14.14 -3.93
N VAL A 97 -5.46 -14.33 -2.75
CA VAL A 97 -5.97 -15.29 -1.75
C VAL A 97 -7.41 -14.99 -1.33
N ASN A 98 -7.80 -13.71 -1.24
CA ASN A 98 -9.19 -13.32 -0.93
C ASN A 98 -10.22 -13.87 -1.92
N LEU A 99 -9.87 -13.98 -3.21
CA LEU A 99 -10.75 -14.56 -4.22
C LEU A 99 -10.91 -16.07 -4.00
N SER A 100 -9.81 -16.77 -3.73
CA SER A 100 -9.83 -18.21 -3.41
C SER A 100 -10.61 -18.51 -2.13
N ASP A 101 -10.44 -17.69 -1.09
CA ASP A 101 -11.17 -17.82 0.17
C ASP A 101 -12.67 -17.55 0.01
N ALA A 102 -13.04 -16.53 -0.75
CA ALA A 102 -14.43 -16.22 -1.05
C ALA A 102 -15.08 -17.36 -1.85
N ALA A 103 -14.41 -17.88 -2.87
CA ALA A 103 -14.87 -19.03 -3.65
C ALA A 103 -15.13 -20.26 -2.76
N ARG A 104 -14.17 -20.64 -1.90
CA ARG A 104 -14.34 -21.76 -0.95
C ARG A 104 -15.53 -21.58 0.00
N LYS A 105 -15.74 -20.37 0.51
CA LYS A 105 -16.89 -20.07 1.40
C LYS A 105 -18.23 -20.18 0.65
N LEU A 106 -18.27 -19.70 -0.59
CA LEU A 106 -19.46 -19.82 -1.45
C LEU A 106 -19.72 -21.29 -1.82
N GLU A 107 -18.67 -22.06 -2.14
CA GLU A 107 -18.76 -23.50 -2.41
C GLU A 107 -19.31 -24.30 -1.23
N SER A 108 -18.85 -24.00 -0.02
CA SER A 108 -19.41 -24.60 1.20
C SER A 108 -20.90 -24.25 1.35
N THR A 109 -21.24 -22.99 1.13
CA THR A 109 -22.63 -22.50 1.24
C THR A 109 -23.56 -23.20 0.25
N ILE A 110 -23.14 -23.38 -1.01
CA ILE A 110 -23.97 -24.07 -2.01
C ILE A 110 -24.08 -25.57 -1.73
N SER A 111 -23.03 -26.19 -1.16
CA SER A 111 -23.04 -27.61 -0.83
C SER A 111 -24.08 -27.88 0.24
N ASP A 112 -24.08 -27.08 1.30
CA ASP A 112 -25.09 -27.15 2.37
C ASP A 112 -26.52 -26.99 1.84
N HIS A 113 -26.74 -26.15 0.83
CA HIS A 113 -28.07 -25.94 0.24
C HIS A 113 -28.48 -27.03 -0.75
N ALA A 114 -27.52 -27.64 -1.46
CA ALA A 114 -27.79 -28.74 -2.39
C ALA A 114 -28.13 -30.04 -1.66
N ASP A 115 -27.57 -30.25 -0.45
CA ASP A 115 -27.82 -31.43 0.37
C ASP A 115 -29.18 -31.42 1.10
N ILE A 116 -29.94 -30.31 1.00
CA ILE A 116 -31.28 -30.20 1.60
C ILE A 116 -32.26 -31.13 0.84
N PRO A 117 -33.04 -31.97 1.55
CA PRO A 117 -34.06 -32.80 0.90
C PRO A 117 -35.06 -31.95 0.10
N GLY A 118 -35.20 -32.26 -1.19
CA GLY A 118 -36.06 -31.51 -2.11
C GLY A 118 -35.42 -30.26 -2.72
N ALA A 119 -34.11 -30.06 -2.55
CA ALA A 119 -33.38 -29.01 -3.26
C ALA A 119 -33.54 -29.17 -4.79
N THR A 120 -33.71 -28.03 -5.46
CA THR A 120 -33.77 -27.91 -6.93
C THR A 120 -32.61 -27.04 -7.41
N GLY A 121 -32.31 -27.09 -8.71
CA GLY A 121 -31.30 -26.21 -9.31
C GLY A 121 -31.60 -24.73 -9.05
N ARG A 122 -32.89 -24.34 -9.10
CA ARG A 122 -33.34 -22.98 -8.79
C ARG A 122 -33.05 -22.56 -7.35
N THR A 123 -33.34 -23.40 -6.36
CA THR A 123 -33.10 -23.07 -4.95
C THR A 123 -31.60 -22.93 -4.66
N VAL A 124 -30.76 -23.77 -5.27
CA VAL A 124 -29.29 -23.67 -5.14
C VAL A 124 -28.77 -22.37 -5.78
N ALA A 125 -29.23 -22.04 -6.99
CA ALA A 125 -28.83 -20.79 -7.66
C ALA A 125 -29.30 -19.55 -6.88
N GLU A 126 -30.52 -19.55 -6.34
CA GLU A 126 -31.03 -18.46 -5.50
C GLU A 126 -30.24 -18.31 -4.20
N ALA A 127 -29.79 -19.42 -3.59
CA ALA A 127 -28.93 -19.38 -2.41
C ALA A 127 -27.56 -18.75 -2.73
N PHE A 128 -26.94 -19.11 -3.86
CA PHE A 128 -25.70 -18.50 -4.31
C PHE A 128 -25.86 -17.00 -4.57
N ILE A 129 -26.92 -16.59 -5.29
CA ILE A 129 -27.19 -15.17 -5.58
C ILE A 129 -27.29 -14.36 -4.29
N ARG A 130 -28.05 -14.86 -3.30
CA ARG A 130 -28.16 -14.21 -1.99
C ARG A 130 -26.82 -14.13 -1.27
N ALA A 131 -26.04 -15.21 -1.24
CA ALA A 131 -24.74 -15.22 -0.60
C ALA A 131 -23.75 -14.21 -1.22
N ALA A 132 -23.78 -14.04 -2.55
CA ALA A 132 -22.98 -13.04 -3.24
C ALA A 132 -23.43 -11.59 -2.95
N GLU A 133 -24.75 -11.35 -2.88
CA GLU A 133 -25.33 -10.06 -2.52
C GLU A 133 -25.03 -9.68 -1.05
N ASP A 134 -25.14 -10.65 -0.15
CA ASP A 134 -24.80 -10.50 1.26
C ASP A 134 -23.31 -10.21 1.44
N MET A 135 -22.44 -10.81 0.63
CA MET A 135 -21.00 -10.54 0.64
C MET A 135 -20.68 -9.07 0.33
N MET A 136 -21.32 -8.50 -0.70
CA MET A 136 -21.14 -7.08 -1.04
C MET A 136 -21.63 -6.17 0.07
N THR A 137 -22.81 -6.46 0.62
CA THR A 137 -23.43 -5.66 1.70
C THR A 137 -22.56 -5.69 2.95
N LYS A 138 -22.12 -6.89 3.36
CA LYS A 138 -21.26 -7.08 4.53
C LYS A 138 -19.91 -6.38 4.38
N ASP A 139 -19.27 -6.46 3.22
CA ASP A 139 -17.98 -5.77 2.98
C ASP A 139 -18.14 -4.25 3.15
N LEU A 140 -19.22 -3.66 2.65
CA LEU A 140 -19.49 -2.24 2.80
C LEU A 140 -19.67 -1.85 4.27
N GLU A 141 -20.46 -2.62 5.02
CA GLU A 141 -20.66 -2.39 6.46
C GLU A 141 -19.36 -2.50 7.24
N ASP A 142 -18.53 -3.50 6.92
CA ASP A 142 -17.26 -3.73 7.57
C ASP A 142 -16.26 -2.61 7.26
N ASN A 143 -16.19 -2.13 6.02
CA ASN A 143 -15.40 -0.97 5.62
C ASN A 143 -15.81 0.30 6.39
N MET A 144 -17.12 0.53 6.57
CA MET A 144 -17.62 1.64 7.38
C MET A 144 -17.22 1.52 8.85
N LYS A 145 -17.27 0.32 9.43
CA LYS A 145 -16.82 0.06 10.80
C LYS A 145 -15.32 0.26 10.95
N ILE A 146 -14.51 -0.23 10.02
CA ILE A 146 -13.05 -0.01 9.96
C ILE A 146 -12.75 1.48 9.96
N GLY A 147 -13.40 2.24 9.07
CA GLY A 147 -13.20 3.69 9.00
C GLY A 147 -13.56 4.39 10.31
N LYS A 148 -14.73 4.06 10.90
CA LYS A 148 -15.15 4.59 12.20
C LYS A 148 -14.14 4.28 13.30
N ASN A 149 -13.76 3.01 13.46
CA ASN A 149 -12.86 2.55 14.51
C ASN A 149 -11.48 3.22 14.39
N GLY A 150 -10.95 3.31 13.17
CA GLY A 150 -9.68 3.97 12.91
C GLY A 150 -9.71 5.47 13.19
N ALA A 151 -10.78 6.16 12.79
CA ALA A 151 -10.93 7.59 13.04
C ALA A 151 -11.02 7.90 14.54
N GLU A 152 -11.80 7.11 15.28
CA GLU A 152 -11.93 7.25 16.74
C GLU A 152 -10.60 7.03 17.44
N TRP A 153 -9.85 5.99 17.03
CA TRP A 153 -8.52 5.73 17.59
C TRP A 153 -7.53 6.88 17.33
N ILE A 154 -7.48 7.40 16.10
CA ILE A 154 -6.57 8.50 15.73
C ILE A 154 -6.87 9.75 16.57
N ILE A 155 -8.15 10.10 16.71
CA ILE A 155 -8.59 11.26 17.50
C ILE A 155 -8.14 11.12 18.96
N GLU A 156 -8.25 9.93 19.53
CA GLU A 156 -7.93 9.68 20.93
C GLU A 156 -6.43 9.55 21.21
N HIS A 157 -5.66 8.96 20.28
CA HIS A 157 -4.29 8.49 20.57
C HIS A 157 -3.17 9.16 19.75
N ALA A 158 -3.47 9.70 18.57
CA ALA A 158 -2.46 10.28 17.69
C ALA A 158 -2.40 11.81 17.80
N LEU A 159 -3.51 12.45 18.19
CA LEU A 159 -3.57 13.90 18.33
C LEU A 159 -2.89 14.37 19.61
N ALA A 160 -2.11 15.44 19.51
CA ALA A 160 -1.62 16.16 20.69
C ALA A 160 -2.80 16.76 21.48
N ALA A 161 -2.66 16.90 22.81
CA ALA A 161 -3.74 17.28 23.74
C ALA A 161 -4.54 18.57 23.43
N ARG A 162 -4.08 19.41 22.50
CA ARG A 162 -4.76 20.65 22.07
C ARG A 162 -5.16 20.66 20.60
N LYS A 163 -4.97 19.54 19.87
CA LYS A 163 -5.30 19.41 18.45
C LYS A 163 -6.64 18.68 18.32
N SER A 164 -7.57 19.23 17.55
CA SER A 164 -8.91 18.66 17.32
C SER A 164 -9.06 17.97 15.96
N THR A 165 -8.05 18.11 15.10
CA THR A 165 -8.05 17.67 13.70
C THR A 165 -6.76 16.90 13.40
N ALA A 166 -6.85 15.88 12.54
CA ALA A 166 -5.75 15.01 12.18
C ALA A 166 -5.22 15.32 10.79
N THR A 167 -3.91 15.25 10.62
CA THR A 167 -3.22 15.21 9.34
C THR A 167 -2.74 13.79 9.11
N VAL A 168 -3.22 13.15 8.05
CA VAL A 168 -2.98 11.72 7.79
C VAL A 168 -2.21 11.53 6.50
N LEU A 169 -1.26 10.61 6.46
CA LEU A 169 -0.61 10.13 5.24
C LEU A 169 -1.09 8.71 4.92
N THR A 170 -1.37 8.43 3.65
CA THR A 170 -1.74 7.08 3.17
C THR A 170 -0.93 6.67 1.95
N HIS A 171 -1.03 5.40 1.59
CA HIS A 171 -0.25 4.75 0.56
C HIS A 171 -1.10 3.79 -0.27
N CYS A 172 -0.78 3.65 -1.56
CA CYS A 172 -1.57 2.89 -2.54
C CYS A 172 -3.01 3.43 -2.67
N ASN A 173 -3.95 2.58 -3.08
CA ASN A 173 -5.38 2.84 -3.09
C ASN A 173 -6.12 1.80 -2.27
N THR A 174 -6.91 2.29 -1.32
CA THR A 174 -7.65 1.52 -0.31
C THR A 174 -9.07 2.05 -0.15
N GLY A 175 -9.56 2.75 -1.18
CA GLY A 175 -10.85 3.42 -1.19
C GLY A 175 -11.98 2.56 -1.72
N SER A 176 -12.99 3.26 -2.23
CA SER A 176 -14.13 2.63 -2.91
C SER A 176 -13.69 1.91 -4.19
N LEU A 177 -12.58 2.34 -4.81
CA LEU A 177 -12.02 1.68 -5.99
C LEU A 177 -11.35 0.33 -5.67
N ALA A 178 -11.07 0.02 -4.40
CA ALA A 178 -10.42 -1.22 -3.97
C ALA A 178 -11.35 -2.17 -3.19
N THR A 179 -12.60 -1.78 -2.95
CA THR A 179 -13.56 -2.47 -2.07
C THR A 179 -14.98 -2.47 -2.66
N SER A 180 -15.97 -3.02 -1.96
CA SER A 180 -17.39 -2.79 -2.31
C SER A 180 -17.80 -1.31 -2.29
N GLY A 181 -17.07 -0.49 -1.53
CA GLY A 181 -17.32 0.92 -1.32
C GLY A 181 -16.74 1.36 0.02
N TYR A 182 -16.62 2.68 0.19
CA TYR A 182 -16.09 3.37 1.37
C TYR A 182 -14.58 3.15 1.63
N GLY A 183 -14.07 1.93 1.47
CA GLY A 183 -12.66 1.61 1.64
C GLY A 183 -12.23 1.36 3.08
N THR A 184 -10.96 0.95 3.25
CA THR A 184 -10.35 0.67 4.55
C THR A 184 -9.58 1.88 5.07
N ALA A 185 -8.32 2.06 4.69
CA ALA A 185 -7.51 3.20 5.14
C ALA A 185 -8.05 4.55 4.61
N LEU A 186 -8.49 4.60 3.35
CA LEU A 186 -9.20 5.78 2.85
C LEU A 186 -10.58 5.94 3.51
N GLY A 187 -11.20 4.84 3.96
CA GLY A 187 -12.40 4.86 4.80
C GLY A 187 -12.16 5.54 6.15
N VAL A 188 -10.99 5.35 6.77
CA VAL A 188 -10.59 6.08 7.98
C VAL A 188 -10.48 7.58 7.71
N ILE A 189 -9.89 7.99 6.59
CA ILE A 189 -9.81 9.39 6.17
C ILE A 189 -11.20 9.99 5.94
N ARG A 190 -12.09 9.24 5.27
CA ARG A 190 -13.50 9.62 5.07
C ARG A 190 -14.25 9.77 6.40
N ALA A 191 -14.03 8.85 7.35
CA ALA A 191 -14.63 8.91 8.67
C ALA A 191 -14.14 10.14 9.47
N LEU A 192 -12.84 10.44 9.45
CA LEU A 192 -12.29 11.66 10.05
C LEU A 192 -12.92 12.92 9.45
N SER A 193 -13.05 12.99 8.12
CA SER A 193 -13.70 14.11 7.44
C SER A 193 -15.17 14.26 7.84
N SER A 194 -15.93 13.16 7.91
CA SER A 194 -17.34 13.18 8.33
C SER A 194 -17.53 13.68 9.77
N LYS A 195 -16.53 13.47 10.63
CA LYS A 195 -16.49 13.97 12.02
C LYS A 195 -15.91 15.39 12.13
N LYS A 196 -15.57 16.05 11.01
CA LYS A 196 -14.85 17.34 10.96
C LYS A 196 -13.52 17.31 11.72
N ALA A 197 -12.90 16.14 11.76
CA ALA A 197 -11.64 15.87 12.45
C ALA A 197 -10.48 15.59 11.48
N LEU A 198 -10.67 15.83 10.18
CA LEU A 198 -9.59 15.78 9.19
C LEU A 198 -9.12 17.19 8.88
N GLU A 199 -7.85 17.48 9.14
CA GLU A 199 -7.19 18.70 8.68
C GLU A 199 -6.74 18.57 7.24
N HIS A 200 -6.00 17.50 6.93
CA HIS A 200 -5.41 17.28 5.61
C HIS A 200 -5.04 15.81 5.40
N ALA A 201 -5.15 15.34 4.16
CA ALA A 201 -4.74 14.00 3.74
C ALA A 201 -3.59 14.06 2.73
N TYR A 202 -2.46 13.45 3.05
CA TYR A 202 -1.41 13.20 2.07
C TYR A 202 -1.57 11.80 1.48
N CYS A 203 -1.33 11.65 0.18
CA CYS A 203 -1.23 10.36 -0.48
C CYS A 203 0.06 10.31 -1.29
N THR A 204 0.75 9.17 -1.28
CA THR A 204 1.94 8.99 -2.13
C THR A 204 1.54 8.52 -3.52
N GLU A 205 2.38 8.71 -4.54
CA GLU A 205 2.10 8.25 -5.90
C GLU A 205 1.97 6.73 -6.01
N THR A 206 2.76 5.98 -5.24
CA THR A 206 2.79 4.51 -5.21
C THR A 206 3.33 3.88 -6.50
N ARG A 207 4.61 4.11 -6.80
CA ARG A 207 5.29 3.48 -7.93
C ARG A 207 5.38 1.95 -7.78
N PRO A 208 5.51 1.22 -8.89
CA PRO A 208 5.49 1.71 -10.27
C PRO A 208 4.08 1.91 -10.85
N TYR A 209 3.05 1.36 -10.21
CA TYR A 209 1.71 1.27 -10.78
C TYR A 209 0.88 2.55 -10.60
N ASN A 210 1.34 3.48 -9.76
CA ASN A 210 0.77 4.81 -9.58
C ASN A 210 -0.67 4.78 -9.04
N GLN A 211 -1.01 3.83 -8.16
CA GLN A 211 -2.36 3.74 -7.61
C GLN A 211 -2.72 4.97 -6.78
N GLY A 212 -1.78 5.53 -6.03
CA GLY A 212 -2.07 6.66 -5.18
C GLY A 212 -2.28 7.94 -5.98
N SER A 213 -1.46 8.20 -7.01
CA SER A 213 -1.65 9.36 -7.89
C SER A 213 -2.84 9.21 -8.84
N ARG A 214 -3.14 8.00 -9.34
CA ARG A 214 -4.24 7.78 -10.29
C ARG A 214 -5.60 7.56 -9.63
N LEU A 215 -5.65 6.80 -8.52
CA LEU A 215 -6.91 6.32 -7.95
C LEU A 215 -7.21 7.01 -6.62
N THR A 216 -6.25 7.07 -5.70
CA THR A 216 -6.47 7.72 -4.39
C THR A 216 -6.66 9.21 -4.53
N ALA A 217 -5.82 9.89 -5.32
CA ALA A 217 -6.00 11.31 -5.61
C ALA A 217 -7.34 11.58 -6.32
N PHE A 218 -7.75 10.70 -7.25
CA PHE A 218 -9.07 10.80 -7.89
C PHE A 218 -10.22 10.72 -6.88
N GLU A 219 -10.19 9.76 -5.96
CA GLU A 219 -11.20 9.63 -4.91
C GLU A 219 -11.21 10.82 -3.95
N LEU A 220 -10.03 11.30 -3.54
CA LEU A 220 -9.90 12.46 -2.65
C LEU A 220 -10.46 13.74 -3.30
N VAL A 221 -10.20 13.95 -4.60
CA VAL A 221 -10.75 15.07 -5.37
C VAL A 221 -12.26 14.92 -5.56
N HIS A 222 -12.73 13.73 -5.94
CA HIS A 222 -14.15 13.44 -6.12
C HIS A 222 -14.95 13.70 -4.84
N ASP A 223 -14.42 13.27 -3.68
CA ASP A 223 -15.05 13.48 -2.37
C ASP A 223 -14.78 14.88 -1.78
N LYS A 224 -14.04 15.74 -2.50
CA LYS A 224 -13.69 17.13 -2.12
C LYS A 224 -12.96 17.21 -0.76
N LEU A 225 -12.07 16.27 -0.51
CA LEU A 225 -11.29 16.22 0.74
C LEU A 225 -10.02 17.09 0.61
N PRO A 226 -9.61 17.78 1.69
CA PRO A 226 -8.35 18.54 1.69
C PRO A 226 -7.18 17.56 1.56
N ALA A 227 -6.54 17.57 0.40
CA ALA A 227 -5.52 16.57 0.08
C ALA A 227 -4.34 17.08 -0.73
N THR A 228 -3.22 16.37 -0.64
CA THR A 228 -2.01 16.63 -1.43
C THR A 228 -1.34 15.32 -1.85
N LEU A 229 -1.00 15.23 -3.13
CA LEU A 229 -0.19 14.16 -3.68
C LEU A 229 1.29 14.45 -3.46
N ILE A 230 2.06 13.44 -3.06
CA ILE A 230 3.52 13.48 -2.98
C ILE A 230 4.12 12.29 -3.73
N THR A 231 5.38 12.38 -4.16
CA THR A 231 6.10 11.17 -4.61
C THR A 231 6.46 10.29 -3.42
N ASP A 232 6.74 9.00 -3.66
CA ASP A 232 7.07 8.08 -2.56
C ASP A 232 8.34 8.53 -1.80
N SER A 233 9.32 9.11 -2.51
CA SER A 233 10.57 9.63 -1.94
C SER A 233 10.43 10.90 -1.10
N MET A 234 9.31 11.62 -1.23
CA MET A 234 9.04 12.84 -0.45
C MET A 234 8.54 12.55 0.97
N ALA A 235 8.18 11.30 1.28
CA ALA A 235 7.60 10.95 2.58
C ALA A 235 8.49 11.35 3.76
N ALA A 236 9.81 11.09 3.69
CA ALA A 236 10.74 11.48 4.76
C ALA A 236 10.78 13.01 4.98
N ALA A 237 10.84 13.78 3.87
CA ALA A 237 10.83 15.24 3.95
C ALA A 237 9.49 15.79 4.48
N LEU A 238 8.37 15.15 4.13
CA LEU A 238 7.06 15.48 4.65
C LEU A 238 6.97 15.25 6.17
N LEU A 239 7.43 14.09 6.65
CA LEU A 239 7.41 13.78 8.09
C LEU A 239 8.36 14.65 8.90
N ALA A 240 9.48 15.11 8.30
CA ALA A 240 10.37 16.08 8.91
C ALA A 240 9.81 17.52 8.93
N ASN A 241 8.79 17.81 8.12
CA ASN A 241 8.23 19.15 8.00
C ASN A 241 7.30 19.48 9.18
N THR A 242 7.78 20.35 10.07
CA THR A 242 7.06 20.80 11.28
C THR A 242 5.81 21.63 11.00
N LYS A 243 5.59 22.10 9.76
CA LYS A 243 4.34 22.75 9.34
C LYS A 243 3.28 21.74 8.91
N ALA A 244 3.69 20.65 8.27
CA ALA A 244 2.76 19.62 7.81
C ALA A 244 2.19 18.79 8.97
N LYS A 245 3.04 18.44 9.96
CA LYS A 245 2.68 17.68 11.17
C LYS A 245 1.72 16.51 10.91
N VAL A 246 2.19 15.51 10.18
CA VAL A 246 1.46 14.24 10.02
C VAL A 246 1.35 13.56 11.38
N ASP A 247 0.13 13.28 11.84
CA ASP A 247 -0.10 12.64 13.15
C ASP A 247 -0.15 11.11 13.02
N ALA A 248 -0.65 10.61 11.89
CA ALA A 248 -0.76 9.19 11.63
C ALA A 248 -0.53 8.84 10.15
N ILE A 249 0.05 7.68 9.92
CA ILE A 249 0.07 6.98 8.64
C ILE A 249 -0.91 5.82 8.72
N VAL A 250 -1.87 5.77 7.79
CA VAL A 250 -2.85 4.69 7.70
C VAL A 250 -2.76 4.03 6.33
N VAL A 251 -2.51 2.73 6.32
CA VAL A 251 -2.35 1.93 5.10
C VAL A 251 -3.33 0.77 5.07
N GLY A 252 -3.56 0.20 3.89
CA GLY A 252 -4.31 -1.05 3.75
C GLY A 252 -3.44 -2.28 4.07
N ALA A 253 -3.98 -3.45 3.76
CA ALA A 253 -3.22 -4.69 3.73
C ALA A 253 -3.73 -5.60 2.60
N ASP A 254 -2.79 -6.33 1.99
CA ASP A 254 -3.11 -7.46 1.12
C ASP A 254 -3.20 -8.76 1.93
N ARG A 255 -2.37 -8.90 2.97
CA ARG A 255 -2.42 -10.01 3.92
C ARG A 255 -1.82 -9.62 5.27
N VAL A 256 -2.46 -10.05 6.35
CA VAL A 256 -1.90 -9.95 7.71
C VAL A 256 -1.66 -11.36 8.24
N ALA A 257 -0.41 -11.71 8.55
CA ALA A 257 -0.05 -13.00 9.13
C ALA A 257 -0.48 -13.11 10.61
N ALA A 258 -0.43 -14.32 11.17
CA ALA A 258 -0.88 -14.60 12.54
C ALA A 258 -0.16 -13.76 13.62
N ASN A 259 1.11 -13.41 13.40
CA ASN A 259 1.91 -12.56 14.29
C ASN A 259 1.71 -11.04 14.07
N GLY A 260 0.82 -10.65 13.15
CA GLY A 260 0.56 -9.26 12.76
C GLY A 260 1.47 -8.69 11.68
N ASP A 261 2.45 -9.45 11.18
CA ASP A 261 3.25 -9.01 10.03
C ASP A 261 2.34 -8.79 8.83
N THR A 262 2.49 -7.63 8.19
CA THR A 262 1.55 -7.19 7.17
C THR A 262 2.24 -7.10 5.82
N ALA A 263 1.81 -7.91 4.87
CA ALA A 263 2.13 -7.71 3.47
C ALA A 263 1.18 -6.67 2.86
N ASN A 264 1.75 -5.62 2.28
CA ASN A 264 1.02 -4.57 1.57
C ASN A 264 1.85 -4.04 0.41
N LYS A 265 1.30 -3.12 -0.38
CA LYS A 265 1.98 -2.50 -1.53
C LYS A 265 3.42 -2.04 -1.20
N ILE A 266 4.35 -2.36 -2.10
CA ILE A 266 5.76 -1.95 -2.01
C ILE A 266 5.88 -0.46 -1.69
N GLY A 267 6.68 -0.12 -0.67
CA GLY A 267 6.78 1.21 -0.07
C GLY A 267 6.17 1.29 1.34
N THR A 268 5.29 0.36 1.71
CA THR A 268 4.63 0.34 3.02
C THR A 268 5.64 0.13 4.16
N TYR A 269 6.54 -0.84 4.02
CA TYR A 269 7.59 -1.08 5.00
C TYR A 269 8.49 0.15 5.19
N GLY A 270 8.86 0.81 4.08
CA GLY A 270 9.63 2.06 4.13
C GLY A 270 8.91 3.17 4.91
N LEU A 271 7.61 3.34 4.68
CA LEU A 271 6.79 4.29 5.44
C LEU A 271 6.72 3.94 6.92
N ALA A 272 6.62 2.66 7.29
CA ALA A 272 6.60 2.24 8.70
C ALA A 272 7.93 2.55 9.42
N VAL A 273 9.06 2.35 8.75
CA VAL A 273 10.38 2.72 9.26
C VAL A 273 10.47 4.23 9.49
N LEU A 274 10.03 5.03 8.50
CA LEU A 274 10.02 6.48 8.61
C LEU A 274 9.08 6.97 9.73
N ALA A 275 7.89 6.36 9.85
CA ALA A 275 6.93 6.66 10.89
C ALA A 275 7.55 6.51 12.28
N LYS A 276 8.20 5.36 12.52
CA LYS A 276 8.89 5.08 13.78
C LYS A 276 10.02 6.07 14.07
N TYR A 277 10.82 6.42 13.05
CA TYR A 277 11.90 7.39 13.21
C TYR A 277 11.39 8.79 13.61
N HIS A 278 10.27 9.22 13.02
CA HIS A 278 9.67 10.53 13.27
C HIS A 278 8.66 10.56 14.43
N GLY A 279 8.39 9.42 15.08
CA GLY A 279 7.40 9.32 16.16
C GLY A 279 5.95 9.47 15.70
N VAL A 280 5.66 9.16 14.44
CA VAL A 280 4.33 9.22 13.82
C VAL A 280 3.65 7.86 13.97
N LYS A 281 2.36 7.84 14.30
CA LYS A 281 1.63 6.57 14.47
C LYS A 281 1.45 5.84 13.16
N PHE A 282 1.75 4.53 13.13
CA PHE A 282 1.60 3.70 11.94
C PHE A 282 0.50 2.65 12.13
N LEU A 283 -0.55 2.73 11.30
CA LEU A 283 -1.75 1.92 11.42
C LEU A 283 -2.03 1.14 10.13
N VAL A 284 -2.43 -0.11 10.29
CA VAL A 284 -2.92 -0.96 9.20
C VAL A 284 -4.44 -1.06 9.31
N ALA A 285 -5.18 -0.78 8.25
CA ALA A 285 -6.63 -0.92 8.18
C ALA A 285 -7.01 -2.06 7.23
N ALA A 286 -7.53 -3.15 7.80
CA ALA A 286 -7.82 -4.38 7.07
C ALA A 286 -9.02 -5.12 7.69
N PRO A 287 -9.92 -5.68 6.88
CA PRO A 287 -11.00 -6.53 7.40
C PRO A 287 -10.44 -7.83 7.96
N LEU A 288 -11.20 -8.51 8.83
CA LEU A 288 -10.81 -9.83 9.33
C LEU A 288 -10.60 -10.86 8.22
N THR A 289 -11.27 -10.70 7.09
CA THR A 289 -11.09 -11.55 5.90
C THR A 289 -9.69 -11.44 5.27
N THR A 290 -8.92 -10.41 5.61
CA THR A 290 -7.51 -10.23 5.19
C THR A 290 -6.51 -10.81 6.20
N ILE A 291 -6.96 -11.21 7.40
CA ILE A 291 -6.11 -11.83 8.41
C ILE A 291 -6.00 -13.33 8.13
N ASP A 292 -4.80 -13.76 7.76
CA ASP A 292 -4.44 -15.13 7.47
C ASP A 292 -3.72 -15.76 8.68
N LEU A 293 -4.50 -16.46 9.50
CA LEU A 293 -4.00 -17.16 10.69
C LEU A 293 -3.23 -18.44 10.36
N SER A 294 -3.29 -18.93 9.13
CA SER A 294 -2.53 -20.10 8.70
C SER A 294 -1.06 -19.75 8.42
N THR A 295 -0.81 -18.52 8.00
CA THR A 295 0.54 -17.98 7.79
C THR A 295 1.12 -17.46 9.10
N LYS A 296 2.18 -18.10 9.61
CA LYS A 296 2.72 -17.80 10.95
C LYS A 296 3.37 -16.42 11.07
N SER A 297 4.10 -16.00 10.05
CA SER A 297 4.88 -14.76 10.02
C SER A 297 5.03 -14.26 8.59
N GLY A 298 5.51 -13.03 8.44
CA GLY A 298 5.75 -12.42 7.13
C GLY A 298 6.79 -13.13 6.27
N GLU A 299 7.71 -13.90 6.89
CA GLU A 299 8.72 -14.70 6.17
C GLU A 299 8.10 -15.80 5.29
N HIS A 300 6.88 -16.23 5.62
CA HIS A 300 6.15 -17.26 4.88
C HIS A 300 5.27 -16.68 3.76
N ILE A 301 5.26 -15.36 3.58
CA ILE A 301 4.52 -14.69 2.51
C ILE A 301 5.39 -14.64 1.26
N VAL A 302 4.96 -15.32 0.20
CA VAL A 302 5.60 -15.23 -1.12
C VAL A 302 5.27 -13.87 -1.74
N ILE A 303 6.30 -13.09 -2.06
CA ILE A 303 6.16 -11.77 -2.67
C ILE A 303 6.03 -11.92 -4.19
N GLU A 304 4.95 -11.38 -4.75
CA GLU A 304 4.73 -11.31 -6.20
C GLU A 304 5.78 -10.37 -6.82
N GLU A 305 6.62 -10.89 -7.72
CA GLU A 305 7.45 -10.06 -8.61
C GLU A 305 6.77 -9.89 -9.97
N ARG A 306 6.86 -8.69 -10.53
CA ARG A 306 6.15 -8.31 -11.76
C ARG A 306 7.10 -7.92 -12.89
N PRO A 307 6.62 -7.93 -14.15
CA PRO A 307 7.46 -7.60 -15.30
C PRO A 307 8.15 -6.24 -15.18
N ALA A 308 9.41 -6.17 -15.62
CA ALA A 308 10.22 -4.95 -15.64
C ALA A 308 9.57 -3.78 -16.43
N ALA A 309 8.68 -4.11 -17.37
CA ALA A 309 7.95 -3.13 -18.16
C ALA A 309 7.12 -2.15 -17.30
N GLU A 310 6.59 -2.57 -16.16
CA GLU A 310 5.81 -1.67 -15.27
C GLU A 310 6.68 -0.56 -14.67
N VAL A 311 7.96 -0.84 -14.43
CA VAL A 311 8.92 0.16 -13.92
C VAL A 311 9.47 1.00 -15.07
N THR A 312 9.83 0.38 -16.19
CA THR A 312 10.55 1.03 -17.30
C THR A 312 9.67 1.81 -18.26
N LYS A 313 8.35 1.59 -18.23
CA LYS A 313 7.37 2.27 -19.08
C LYS A 313 6.28 2.91 -18.24
N ILE A 314 5.71 4.00 -18.74
CA ILE A 314 4.53 4.65 -18.15
C ILE A 314 3.51 4.97 -19.25
N LYS A 315 2.23 4.84 -18.94
CA LYS A 315 1.12 5.21 -19.83
C LYS A 315 0.39 6.43 -19.26
N GLY A 316 0.15 7.44 -20.09
CA GLY A 316 -0.51 8.68 -19.69
C GLY A 316 -1.01 9.49 -20.89
N PRO A 317 -1.81 10.55 -20.66
CA PRO A 317 -2.28 11.43 -21.70
C PRO A 317 -1.11 12.28 -22.23
N VAL A 318 -1.13 12.54 -23.53
CA VAL A 318 -0.25 13.51 -24.15
C VAL A 318 -0.81 14.91 -23.89
N GLU A 319 -0.04 15.79 -23.27
CA GLU A 319 -0.37 17.21 -23.17
C GLU A 319 0.02 17.91 -24.48
N GLU A 320 -0.97 18.26 -25.31
CA GLU A 320 -0.74 19.07 -26.51
C GLU A 320 -0.93 20.56 -26.18
N HIS A 321 0.06 21.40 -26.49
CA HIS A 321 0.04 22.84 -26.18
C HIS A 321 -1.09 23.62 -26.88
N HIS A 322 -1.71 23.05 -27.93
CA HIS A 322 -2.76 23.68 -28.71
C HIS A 322 -3.77 22.65 -29.22
N SER A 323 -4.81 22.35 -28.45
CA SER A 323 -6.20 22.14 -28.91
C SER A 323 -7.04 21.44 -27.86
N ALA A 324 -8.33 21.78 -27.82
CA ALA A 324 -9.39 21.03 -27.14
C ALA A 324 -9.68 19.69 -27.86
N GLY A 325 -8.65 18.85 -28.00
CA GLY A 325 -8.67 17.59 -28.72
C GLY A 325 -9.04 16.39 -27.83
N ILE A 326 -9.32 15.27 -28.50
CA ILE A 326 -9.55 13.95 -27.88
C ILE A 326 -8.30 13.56 -27.09
N MET A 327 -8.45 13.24 -25.81
CA MET A 327 -7.34 12.82 -24.96
C MET A 327 -6.69 11.53 -25.51
N LYS A 328 -5.45 11.65 -25.97
CA LYS A 328 -4.66 10.53 -26.49
C LYS A 328 -3.78 9.95 -25.39
N LEU A 329 -3.94 8.65 -25.09
CA LEU A 329 -3.08 7.94 -24.15
C LEU A 329 -1.89 7.30 -24.90
N GLU A 330 -0.67 7.65 -24.51
CA GLU A 330 0.55 7.05 -25.05
C GLU A 330 1.33 6.29 -23.97
N THR A 331 2.16 5.33 -24.40
CA THR A 331 3.08 4.60 -23.52
C THR A 331 4.52 4.96 -23.88
N VAL A 332 5.25 5.52 -22.93
CA VAL A 332 6.63 5.99 -23.12
C VAL A 332 7.61 5.19 -22.26
N HIS A 333 8.87 5.11 -22.71
CA HIS A 333 9.97 4.53 -21.95
C HIS A 333 10.61 5.60 -21.07
N ILE A 334 10.79 5.31 -19.78
CA ILE A 334 11.41 6.24 -18.82
C ILE A 334 12.79 5.78 -18.33
N ALA A 335 13.09 4.48 -18.47
CA ALA A 335 14.37 3.91 -18.06
C ALA A 335 15.27 3.63 -19.26
N ALA A 336 16.59 3.66 -19.04
CA ALA A 336 17.59 3.33 -20.06
C ALA A 336 17.41 1.89 -20.59
N LYS A 337 17.54 1.71 -21.91
CA LYS A 337 17.41 0.39 -22.54
C LYS A 337 18.50 -0.56 -22.04
N GLY A 338 18.12 -1.77 -21.62
CA GLY A 338 19.03 -2.82 -21.18
C GLY A 338 19.32 -2.88 -19.68
N ILE A 339 18.77 -1.98 -18.87
CA ILE A 339 18.92 -2.04 -17.40
C ILE A 339 18.10 -3.20 -16.80
N ASN A 340 18.68 -3.89 -15.82
CA ASN A 340 17.97 -4.89 -15.03
C ASN A 340 17.02 -4.22 -14.03
N VAL A 341 15.90 -4.88 -13.73
CA VAL A 341 14.87 -4.33 -12.86
C VAL A 341 14.47 -5.36 -11.82
N TRP A 342 14.44 -4.94 -10.56
CA TRP A 342 13.78 -5.66 -9.48
C TRP A 342 12.45 -4.97 -9.17
N ASN A 343 11.34 -5.69 -9.32
CA ASN A 343 9.99 -5.14 -9.21
C ASN A 343 9.08 -6.01 -8.33
N PRO A 344 9.33 -6.07 -7.01
CA PRO A 344 8.40 -6.68 -6.08
C PRO A 344 7.14 -5.81 -5.97
N ALA A 345 5.97 -6.43 -6.11
CA ALA A 345 4.69 -5.73 -6.00
C ALA A 345 4.33 -5.41 -4.54
N PHE A 346 4.91 -6.11 -3.56
CA PHE A 346 4.60 -5.98 -2.15
C PHE A 346 5.87 -5.99 -1.30
N ASP A 347 5.79 -5.46 -0.09
CA ASP A 347 6.76 -5.68 0.98
C ASP A 347 6.04 -6.12 2.26
N VAL A 348 6.82 -6.60 3.23
CA VAL A 348 6.32 -7.02 4.54
C VAL A 348 6.73 -5.98 5.58
N THR A 349 5.74 -5.43 6.28
CA THR A 349 5.95 -4.58 7.46
C THR A 349 5.91 -5.46 8.70
N PRO A 350 7.01 -5.57 9.47
CA PRO A 350 7.02 -6.31 10.72
C PRO A 350 6.07 -5.71 11.75
N SER A 351 5.39 -6.55 12.54
CA SER A 351 4.44 -6.09 13.55
C SER A 351 5.04 -5.14 14.60
N ALA A 352 6.36 -5.21 14.83
CA ALA A 352 7.10 -4.30 15.71
C ALA A 352 7.18 -2.83 15.21
N LEU A 353 6.73 -2.55 13.99
CA LEU A 353 6.59 -1.21 13.42
C LEU A 353 5.13 -0.74 13.32
N ILE A 354 4.17 -1.57 13.72
CA ILE A 354 2.74 -1.30 13.60
C ILE A 354 2.17 -0.96 14.98
N ASP A 355 1.68 0.26 15.16
CA ASP A 355 1.04 0.70 16.42
C ASP A 355 -0.34 0.05 16.61
N GLY A 356 -1.03 -0.29 15.51
CA GLY A 356 -2.34 -0.92 15.57
C GLY A 356 -2.86 -1.47 14.24
N ILE A 357 -3.67 -2.53 14.31
CA ILE A 357 -4.41 -3.09 13.18
C ILE A 357 -5.91 -2.84 13.39
N ILE A 358 -6.50 -2.00 12.54
CA ILE A 358 -7.90 -1.58 12.56
C ILE A 358 -8.73 -2.59 11.78
N THR A 359 -9.74 -3.18 12.42
CA THR A 359 -10.71 -4.10 11.82
C THR A 359 -12.14 -3.61 12.04
N GLU A 360 -13.11 -4.32 11.46
CA GLU A 360 -14.54 -4.04 11.63
C GLU A 360 -15.04 -4.29 13.07
N ILE A 361 -14.33 -5.13 13.85
CA ILE A 361 -14.69 -5.41 15.25
C ILE A 361 -14.11 -4.36 16.18
N CYS A 362 -12.81 -4.12 16.07
CA CYS A 362 -12.06 -3.19 16.91
C CYS A 362 -10.65 -2.95 16.33
N LEU A 363 -9.84 -2.17 17.05
CA LEU A 363 -8.40 -2.06 16.82
C LEU A 363 -7.65 -3.05 17.71
N TYR A 364 -6.75 -3.84 17.14
CA TYR A 364 -5.84 -4.73 17.88
C TYR A 364 -4.46 -4.08 18.04
N MET A 365 -3.93 -4.05 19.26
CA MET A 365 -2.50 -3.82 19.49
C MET A 365 -1.73 -5.10 19.18
N THR A 366 -0.55 -4.99 18.57
CA THR A 366 0.22 -6.13 18.02
C THR A 366 0.61 -7.19 19.06
N ILE A 367 0.75 -6.84 20.34
CA ILE A 367 0.99 -7.80 21.44
C ILE A 367 -0.27 -8.67 21.74
N ALA A 368 -1.46 -8.22 21.34
CA ALA A 368 -2.74 -8.84 21.72
C ALA A 368 -3.44 -9.62 20.59
N ILE A 369 -2.91 -9.62 19.36
CA ILE A 369 -3.54 -10.27 18.19
C ILE A 369 -3.73 -11.78 18.43
N ALA A 370 -2.70 -12.46 18.92
CA ALA A 370 -2.75 -13.91 19.16
C ALA A 370 -3.75 -14.31 20.27
N ILE A 371 -3.87 -13.51 21.34
CA ILE A 371 -4.73 -13.84 22.50
C ILE A 371 -6.21 -13.52 22.20
N ILE A 372 -6.48 -12.41 21.51
CA ILE A 372 -7.86 -11.94 21.32
C ILE A 372 -8.53 -12.61 20.10
N LEU A 373 -7.81 -12.93 19.02
CA LEU A 373 -8.42 -13.65 17.88
C LEU A 373 -8.76 -15.11 18.21
N VAL A 374 -7.97 -15.79 19.05
CA VAL A 374 -8.35 -17.11 19.56
C VAL A 374 -9.69 -17.04 20.31
N PHE A 375 -9.93 -15.98 21.08
CA PHE A 375 -11.21 -15.75 21.74
C PHE A 375 -12.36 -15.50 20.76
N VAL A 376 -12.16 -14.69 19.71
CA VAL A 376 -13.20 -14.41 18.70
C VAL A 376 -13.58 -15.66 17.90
N ILE A 377 -12.60 -16.50 17.54
CA ILE A 377 -12.85 -17.77 16.83
C ILE A 377 -13.59 -18.76 17.73
N VAL A 378 -13.19 -18.89 19.00
CA VAL A 378 -13.87 -19.76 19.96
C VAL A 378 -15.31 -19.31 20.21
N LEU A 379 -15.57 -18.00 20.23
CA LEU A 379 -16.92 -17.44 20.43
C LEU A 379 -17.82 -17.55 19.19
N ASN A 380 -17.27 -17.48 17.98
CA ASN A 380 -18.04 -17.65 16.73
C ASN A 380 -18.25 -19.13 16.34
N GLY A 381 -17.40 -20.04 16.81
CA GLY A 381 -17.50 -21.47 16.52
C GLY A 381 -18.41 -22.28 17.46
N SER A 382 -18.92 -21.71 18.56
CA SER A 382 -19.63 -22.48 19.59
C SER A 382 -21.10 -22.07 19.79
N LYS A 383 -22.02 -23.00 19.48
CA LYS A 383 -23.45 -22.94 19.86
C LYS A 383 -23.61 -23.11 21.38
N LYS A 384 -23.26 -22.11 22.19
CA LYS A 384 -23.47 -22.12 23.66
C LYS A 384 -24.16 -20.84 24.16
N PRO A 385 -24.91 -20.90 25.28
CA PRO A 385 -26.02 -19.98 25.57
C PRO A 385 -25.58 -18.56 25.97
N VAL A 386 -26.54 -17.63 25.83
CA VAL A 386 -26.44 -16.16 25.96
C VAL A 386 -25.77 -15.66 27.26
N GLN A 387 -25.75 -16.46 28.32
CA GLN A 387 -25.17 -16.10 29.62
C GLN A 387 -23.63 -16.02 29.61
N LEU A 388 -22.95 -16.82 28.78
CA LEU A 388 -21.48 -16.78 28.66
C LEU A 388 -20.97 -15.53 27.92
N ARG A 389 -21.81 -14.96 27.04
CA ARG A 389 -21.49 -13.73 26.28
C ARG A 389 -21.46 -12.49 27.18
N PHE A 390 -22.27 -12.47 28.24
CA PHE A 390 -22.29 -11.36 29.21
C PHE A 390 -21.09 -11.39 30.16
N GLN A 391 -20.72 -12.57 30.68
CA GLN A 391 -19.51 -12.73 31.50
C GLN A 391 -18.21 -12.47 30.72
N CYS A 392 -18.14 -12.86 29.44
CA CYS A 392 -16.98 -12.55 28.60
C CYS A 392 -16.84 -11.05 28.28
N ARG A 393 -17.94 -10.31 28.07
CA ARG A 393 -17.89 -8.85 27.91
C ARG A 393 -17.33 -8.16 29.16
N GLN A 394 -17.69 -8.64 30.35
CA GLN A 394 -17.15 -8.16 31.62
C GLN A 394 -15.66 -8.50 31.78
N MET A 395 -15.23 -9.70 31.37
CA MET A 395 -13.81 -10.10 31.41
C MET A 395 -12.93 -9.35 30.41
N VAL A 396 -13.40 -9.04 29.21
CA VAL A 396 -12.67 -8.18 28.26
C VAL A 396 -12.52 -6.77 28.83
N PHE A 397 -13.56 -6.24 29.47
CA PHE A 397 -13.49 -4.97 30.20
C PHE A 397 -12.54 -5.04 31.41
N GLN A 398 -12.48 -6.17 32.12
CA GLN A 398 -11.57 -6.38 33.25
C GLN A 398 -10.12 -6.59 32.83
N CYS A 399 -9.84 -7.26 31.69
CA CYS A 399 -8.48 -7.32 31.13
C CYS A 399 -8.02 -5.95 30.62
N PHE A 400 -8.90 -5.16 30.01
CA PHE A 400 -8.62 -3.75 29.68
C PHE A 400 -8.40 -2.91 30.93
N SER A 401 -9.18 -3.10 32.00
CA SER A 401 -9.00 -2.42 33.29
C SER A 401 -7.72 -2.85 34.01
N CYS A 402 -7.29 -4.12 33.91
CA CYS A 402 -6.07 -4.61 34.54
C CYS A 402 -4.81 -4.10 33.83
N LEU A 403 -4.85 -3.88 32.51
CA LEU A 403 -3.77 -3.20 31.80
C LEU A 403 -3.69 -1.69 32.10
N PHE A 404 -4.79 -1.06 32.50
CA PHE A 404 -4.86 0.40 32.69
C PHE A 404 -4.97 0.90 34.14
N THR A 405 -5.07 0.02 35.14
CA THR A 405 -5.25 0.45 36.54
C THR A 405 -4.38 -0.37 37.51
N THR A 406 -3.09 -0.07 37.54
CA THR A 406 -2.32 0.36 38.71
C THR A 406 -0.82 0.31 38.37
N CYS A 407 -0.27 1.43 37.94
CA CYS A 407 1.09 1.77 38.30
C CYS A 407 1.17 3.29 38.45
N ARG A 408 0.99 3.76 39.69
CA ARG A 408 1.46 5.10 40.07
C ARG A 408 2.97 5.08 39.90
N VAL A 409 3.46 5.61 38.78
CA VAL A 409 4.90 5.79 38.56
C VAL A 409 5.34 6.98 39.41
N ALA A 410 5.80 6.69 40.62
CA ALA A 410 6.71 7.56 41.33
C ALA A 410 8.14 7.22 40.91
N ARG A 411 8.84 8.22 40.38
CA ARG A 411 10.29 8.32 40.11
C ARG A 411 10.88 7.53 38.92
N SER A 412 11.50 8.34 38.07
CA SER A 412 12.47 8.07 36.99
C SER A 412 13.39 6.86 37.22
N HIS A 413 13.40 5.92 36.27
CA HIS A 413 14.50 4.97 36.09
C HIS A 413 15.17 5.20 34.73
N LYS A 414 16.40 5.74 34.78
CA LYS A 414 17.37 5.66 33.69
C LYS A 414 17.81 4.20 33.54
N LEU A 415 17.72 3.69 32.31
CA LEU A 415 18.05 2.33 31.87
C LEU A 415 19.57 2.03 31.87
N ASN A 416 20.30 2.37 32.94
CA ASN A 416 21.72 2.03 33.14
C ASN A 416 22.14 1.89 34.62
N GLY A 417 21.19 1.77 35.56
CA GLY A 417 21.51 1.56 36.97
C GLY A 417 21.69 0.07 37.30
N ARG A 418 22.81 -0.29 37.94
CA ARG A 418 23.00 -1.62 38.56
C ARG A 418 21.94 -1.85 39.63
N ASP A 419 21.42 -3.08 39.69
CA ASP A 419 20.58 -3.53 40.80
C ASP A 419 21.47 -3.77 42.03
N HIS A 420 21.30 -2.91 43.04
CA HIS A 420 22.09 -2.95 44.27
C HIS A 420 21.54 -3.91 45.33
N SER A 421 20.38 -4.54 45.09
CA SER A 421 19.79 -5.51 46.03
C SER A 421 20.60 -6.82 46.10
N ALA A 422 21.17 -7.27 44.99
CA ALA A 422 21.95 -8.50 44.93
C ALA A 422 23.35 -8.40 45.60
N VAL A 423 23.84 -7.19 45.89
CA VAL A 423 25.14 -6.95 46.55
C VAL A 423 25.01 -6.87 48.07
N SER A 424 23.85 -6.44 48.60
CA SER A 424 23.59 -6.40 50.05
C SER A 424 23.39 -7.80 50.65
N ASP A 425 22.90 -8.74 49.84
CA ASP A 425 22.51 -10.07 50.30
C ASP A 425 23.65 -11.11 50.18
N GLY A 426 24.86 -10.67 49.80
CA GLY A 426 26.07 -11.50 49.76
C GLY A 426 26.09 -12.59 48.69
N MET A 427 25.13 -12.60 47.77
CA MET A 427 24.96 -13.65 46.75
C MET A 427 25.77 -13.41 45.46
N ALA A 428 26.48 -12.28 45.33
CA ALA A 428 27.28 -11.94 44.14
C ALA A 428 28.67 -11.41 44.50
N ALA A 429 29.72 -11.91 43.83
CA ALA A 429 31.10 -11.48 44.02
C ALA A 429 31.33 -10.05 43.50
N SER A 430 32.19 -9.29 44.18
CA SER A 430 32.31 -7.83 44.04
C SER A 430 32.99 -7.31 42.76
N LEU A 431 33.49 -8.17 41.87
CA LEU A 431 34.16 -7.74 40.64
C LEU A 431 34.03 -8.81 39.56
N GLU A 432 33.12 -8.61 38.61
CA GLU A 432 33.19 -9.30 37.32
C GLU A 432 33.24 -8.29 36.18
N HIS A 433 34.37 -8.31 35.47
CA HIS A 433 34.74 -7.41 34.40
C HIS A 433 34.14 -7.97 33.10
N ILE A 434 33.10 -7.32 32.57
CA ILE A 434 32.55 -7.70 31.27
C ILE A 434 33.63 -7.40 30.20
N PRO A 435 34.03 -8.36 29.35
CA PRO A 435 34.99 -8.11 28.30
C PRO A 435 34.30 -7.42 27.10
N ARG A 436 34.79 -6.23 26.73
CA ARG A 436 34.48 -5.60 25.43
C ARG A 436 35.24 -6.33 24.34
N TYR A 437 34.59 -7.24 23.62
CA TYR A 437 35.10 -7.72 22.34
C TYR A 437 34.26 -7.14 21.19
N PHE A 438 34.81 -6.11 20.55
CA PHE A 438 34.72 -5.97 19.10
C PHE A 438 35.90 -6.78 18.52
N ALA A 439 35.64 -7.95 17.94
CA ALA A 439 36.64 -8.67 17.18
C ALA A 439 36.53 -8.28 15.70
N LYS A 440 37.62 -7.73 15.19
CA LYS A 440 37.93 -7.57 13.76
C LYS A 440 38.09 -8.96 13.16
N SER A 441 37.33 -9.29 12.12
CA SER A 441 37.64 -10.45 11.27
C SER A 441 38.77 -10.08 10.31
N GLY A 442 39.87 -10.83 10.39
CA GLY A 442 40.92 -10.88 9.36
C GLY A 442 41.01 -12.32 8.81
N PRO A 443 41.66 -12.54 7.65
CA PRO A 443 41.77 -13.86 7.04
C PRO A 443 42.45 -14.88 7.97
N VAL A 444 42.10 -16.15 7.78
CA VAL A 444 42.36 -17.29 8.69
C VAL A 444 43.84 -17.50 9.07
N ASP A 445 44.78 -16.92 8.30
CA ASP A 445 46.22 -17.14 8.48
C ASP A 445 47.01 -15.90 8.99
N ALA A 446 46.35 -14.85 9.49
CA ALA A 446 47.03 -13.65 9.99
C ALA A 446 47.39 -13.77 11.49
N ASP A 447 48.70 -13.76 11.81
CA ASP A 447 49.22 -13.72 13.19
C ASP A 447 48.76 -12.45 13.94
N PRO A 448 47.97 -12.57 15.03
CA PRO A 448 47.43 -11.44 15.79
C PRO A 448 48.50 -10.55 16.45
N LYS A 449 49.75 -11.03 16.59
CA LYS A 449 50.84 -10.27 17.19
C LYS A 449 51.56 -9.35 16.21
N LYS A 450 51.39 -9.54 14.89
CA LYS A 450 52.08 -8.73 13.88
C LYS A 450 51.32 -7.47 13.44
N THR A 451 50.04 -7.31 13.78
CA THR A 451 49.23 -6.17 13.30
C THR A 451 49.45 -4.85 14.04
N LYS A 452 50.56 -4.71 14.79
CA LYS A 452 50.81 -3.52 15.63
C LYS A 452 52.24 -3.01 15.55
N LYS A 453 52.81 -2.97 14.35
CA LYS A 453 54.07 -2.28 14.13
C LYS A 453 54.10 -1.67 12.73
N ASP A 454 53.28 -0.64 12.54
CA ASP A 454 53.56 0.50 11.65
C ASP A 454 52.55 1.64 11.92
N GLY A 455 53.01 2.65 12.67
CA GLY A 455 52.60 4.06 12.48
C GLY A 455 51.41 4.62 13.28
N GLY A 456 51.67 5.03 14.53
CA GLY A 456 51.12 6.25 15.19
C GLY A 456 49.67 6.22 15.66
N GLY A 457 49.29 6.62 16.88
CA GLY A 457 49.97 7.18 18.03
C GLY A 457 48.87 7.62 18.99
N LYS A 458 48.89 7.14 20.24
CA LYS A 458 48.02 7.62 21.31
C LYS A 458 48.41 9.06 21.64
N GLY A 459 47.64 10.02 21.16
CA GLY A 459 47.80 11.43 21.49
C GLY A 459 46.47 12.16 21.39
N ASN A 460 45.53 11.87 22.30
CA ASN A 460 44.41 12.78 22.65
C ASN A 460 43.54 12.32 23.82
N TRP A 461 44.08 11.52 24.75
CA TRP A 461 43.39 11.26 26.01
C TRP A 461 44.01 12.18 27.05
N GLY A 462 43.21 13.15 27.52
CA GLY A 462 43.61 14.18 28.48
C GLY A 462 44.30 13.61 29.72
N ARG A 463 45.11 14.45 30.37
CA ARG A 463 45.85 14.08 31.58
C ARG A 463 44.91 14.01 32.78
N SER A 464 45.17 13.08 33.69
CA SER A 464 44.47 12.97 34.97
C SER A 464 44.70 14.22 35.81
N GLY A 465 43.60 14.92 36.16
CA GLY A 465 43.62 16.18 36.92
C GLY A 465 42.69 17.28 36.39
N GLU A 466 42.14 17.15 35.17
CA GLU A 466 41.17 18.10 34.60
C GLU A 466 39.72 17.61 34.75
N GLU A 467 39.28 17.34 35.98
CA GLU A 467 37.85 17.21 36.28
C GLU A 467 37.39 18.44 37.09
N VAL A 468 36.33 19.07 36.57
CA VAL A 468 35.47 20.08 37.21
C VAL A 468 36.04 21.51 37.30
N GLN A 469 35.62 22.35 36.35
CA GLN A 469 35.21 23.72 36.66
C GLN A 469 33.86 24.00 35.98
N ASP A 470 32.83 24.18 36.82
CA ASP A 470 31.54 24.76 36.43
C ASP A 470 31.77 26.16 35.87
N TYR A 471 31.38 26.40 34.62
CA TYR A 471 31.31 27.75 34.07
C TYR A 471 29.85 28.21 34.02
N ASP A 472 29.56 29.23 34.83
CA ASP A 472 28.40 30.10 34.69
C ASP A 472 28.44 30.78 33.31
N TYR A 473 27.40 30.57 32.50
CA TYR A 473 27.26 31.27 31.22
C TYR A 473 27.00 32.76 31.47
N THR A 474 28.00 33.59 31.21
CA THR A 474 27.83 35.05 31.10
C THR A 474 27.71 35.43 29.63
N PHE A 475 26.51 35.87 29.23
CA PHE A 475 26.29 36.57 27.97
C PHE A 475 26.92 37.97 28.08
N THR A 476 28.08 38.22 27.48
CA THR A 476 28.47 39.58 27.04
C THR A 476 29.72 39.58 26.16
N ASN A 477 29.60 40.34 25.06
CA ASN A 477 30.64 40.92 24.21
C ASN A 477 31.30 40.01 23.16
N ALA A 478 31.64 40.46 21.95
CA ALA A 478 31.22 41.55 21.08
C ALA A 478 31.94 41.30 19.74
N ARG A 479 31.33 41.73 18.63
CA ARG A 479 31.89 41.88 17.27
C ARG A 479 33.42 41.78 17.17
N ARG A 480 33.91 40.79 16.41
CA ARG A 480 35.25 40.83 15.82
C ARG A 480 35.14 41.26 14.36
N HIS A 481 35.45 42.53 14.09
CA HIS A 481 35.81 43.01 12.76
C HIS A 481 37.29 42.72 12.50
N SER A 482 37.62 42.24 11.31
CA SER A 482 38.96 42.32 10.72
C SER A 482 38.86 42.31 9.18
N ASN A 483 39.02 43.51 8.61
CA ASN A 483 39.51 43.98 7.29
C ASN A 483 40.07 42.92 6.30
N SER A 484 40.03 43.04 4.97
CA SER A 484 39.57 44.05 3.99
C SER A 484 39.79 43.46 2.59
N SER A 485 38.80 43.50 1.71
CA SER A 485 39.03 43.47 0.26
C SER A 485 38.07 44.47 -0.40
N SER A 486 38.62 45.53 -0.95
CA SER A 486 37.91 46.52 -1.75
C SER A 486 37.56 45.93 -3.12
N GLN A 487 36.29 45.56 -3.32
CA GLN A 487 35.68 45.45 -4.64
C GLN A 487 34.37 46.24 -4.64
N GLY A 488 34.21 47.10 -5.65
CA GLY A 488 33.11 48.05 -5.76
C GLY A 488 31.75 47.37 -5.91
N MET A 489 30.70 48.05 -5.43
CA MET A 489 29.30 47.63 -5.51
C MET A 489 28.71 47.74 -6.92
N ALA A 490 29.34 47.10 -7.92
CA ALA A 490 28.78 46.99 -9.27
C ALA A 490 28.64 45.55 -9.79
N ASP A 491 29.23 44.55 -9.10
CA ASP A 491 29.34 43.17 -9.63
C ASP A 491 28.45 42.11 -8.95
N PHE A 492 27.33 42.51 -8.34
CA PHE A 492 26.30 41.56 -7.92
C PHE A 492 25.12 41.56 -8.89
N ARG A 493 25.26 40.85 -10.01
CA ARG A 493 24.09 40.36 -10.76
C ARG A 493 23.63 39.04 -10.15
N THR A 494 22.39 39.00 -9.70
CA THR A 494 21.70 37.81 -9.21
C THR A 494 21.54 36.80 -10.35
N LYS A 495 21.79 35.52 -10.08
CA LYS A 495 21.68 34.38 -11.02
C LYS A 495 20.25 34.06 -11.52
N PHE A 496 19.36 35.05 -11.60
CA PHE A 496 17.95 34.82 -11.94
C PHE A 496 17.38 35.76 -13.01
N GLU A 497 18.21 36.54 -13.70
CA GLU A 497 17.76 37.27 -14.89
C GLU A 497 18.73 37.02 -16.05
N THR A 498 18.51 35.91 -16.74
CA THR A 498 19.00 35.72 -18.10
C THR A 498 17.84 35.12 -18.88
N VAL A 499 17.10 35.98 -19.57
CA VAL A 499 16.19 35.52 -20.63
C VAL A 499 17.10 35.20 -21.81
N GLU A 500 17.41 33.93 -22.00
CA GLU A 500 18.06 33.46 -23.23
C GLU A 500 17.02 33.56 -24.36
N PRO A 501 17.32 34.27 -25.48
CA PRO A 501 16.46 34.20 -26.65
C PRO A 501 16.56 32.80 -27.27
N ASP A 502 15.41 32.21 -27.63
CA ASP A 502 15.31 30.90 -28.26
C ASP A 502 16.28 30.77 -29.45
N PRO A 503 17.04 29.66 -29.56
CA PRO A 503 17.88 29.44 -30.72
C PRO A 503 17.01 29.18 -31.95
N VAL A 504 17.00 30.15 -32.87
CA VAL A 504 16.46 29.96 -34.22
C VAL A 504 17.42 29.04 -34.99
N PHE A 505 17.03 27.80 -35.19
CA PHE A 505 17.74 26.89 -36.08
C PHE A 505 17.33 27.15 -37.53
N GLU A 506 18.15 27.87 -38.28
CA GLU A 506 18.08 27.86 -39.74
C GLU A 506 18.73 26.56 -40.26
N HIS A 507 17.89 25.62 -40.71
CA HIS A 507 18.34 24.42 -41.38
C HIS A 507 18.82 24.74 -42.80
N HIS A 508 20.13 24.88 -42.99
CA HIS A 508 20.73 24.71 -44.31
C HIS A 508 21.05 23.23 -44.57
N LEU A 509 20.31 22.66 -45.53
CA LEU A 509 20.43 21.28 -45.99
C LEU A 509 21.73 21.12 -46.80
N HIS A 510 22.82 20.67 -46.16
CA HIS A 510 24.00 20.21 -46.90
C HIS A 510 23.85 18.71 -47.24
N GLY A 511 23.31 18.44 -48.43
CA GLY A 511 23.42 17.14 -49.08
C GLY A 511 24.78 17.00 -49.80
N PRO A 512 25.38 15.80 -49.84
CA PRO A 512 26.65 15.58 -50.51
C PRO A 512 26.52 15.74 -52.02
N ARG A 513 27.43 16.53 -52.61
CA ARG A 513 27.58 16.72 -54.06
C ARG A 513 28.16 15.45 -54.70
N ASN A 514 27.52 14.95 -55.75
CA ASN A 514 28.09 14.00 -56.70
C ASN A 514 29.11 14.71 -57.59
N ASP A 515 30.22 14.02 -57.90
CA ASP A 515 30.91 14.05 -59.20
C ASP A 515 32.11 13.05 -59.22
N PRO A 516 32.62 12.58 -60.39
CA PRO A 516 32.45 11.17 -60.80
C PRO A 516 33.75 10.45 -61.27
N ILE A 517 33.59 9.23 -61.83
CA ILE A 517 34.52 8.47 -62.75
C ILE A 517 35.55 7.57 -61.98
N ASP A 518 35.79 6.26 -62.22
CA ASP A 518 35.82 5.47 -63.46
C ASP A 518 35.81 3.91 -63.28
N HIS A 519 35.39 3.21 -64.36
CA HIS A 519 35.64 1.81 -64.84
C HIS A 519 35.68 0.60 -63.85
N GLY A 520 34.88 -0.47 -63.97
CA GLY A 520 34.68 -1.40 -65.12
C GLY A 520 34.08 -2.76 -64.64
N PRO A 521 33.79 -3.75 -65.52
CA PRO A 521 32.45 -4.36 -65.62
C PRO A 521 32.33 -5.87 -65.31
N SER A 522 31.10 -6.34 -65.03
CA SER A 522 30.53 -7.65 -65.49
C SER A 522 29.03 -7.72 -65.11
N MET A 523 28.11 -7.73 -66.10
CA MET A 523 27.37 -8.92 -66.62
C MET A 523 26.43 -9.53 -65.55
N ILE A 524 25.11 -9.70 -65.70
CA ILE A 524 24.25 -10.15 -66.82
C ILE A 524 22.77 -10.10 -66.36
N HIS A 525 21.83 -9.76 -67.28
CA HIS A 525 20.38 -10.10 -67.40
C HIS A 525 19.44 -10.01 -66.15
N GLU A 526 18.16 -9.59 -66.20
CA GLU A 526 17.13 -9.72 -67.23
C GLU A 526 15.90 -8.83 -66.94
N LYS A 527 15.05 -8.68 -67.97
CA LYS A 527 13.90 -7.77 -68.15
C LYS A 527 12.60 -8.20 -67.42
N SER A 528 11.75 -7.20 -67.13
CA SER A 528 10.32 -7.10 -67.55
C SER A 528 9.76 -5.76 -67.03
N GLU A 529 9.47 -4.73 -67.84
CA GLU A 529 8.21 -4.49 -68.61
C GLU A 529 6.94 -4.88 -67.83
N ASN A 530 5.83 -4.14 -67.77
CA ASN A 530 5.32 -2.96 -68.47
C ASN A 530 4.05 -2.50 -67.70
N GLY A 531 3.56 -1.27 -67.91
CA GLY A 531 2.15 -0.96 -67.62
C GLY A 531 1.82 0.47 -67.16
N GLN A 532 1.90 1.43 -68.06
CA GLN A 532 1.12 2.68 -67.98
C GLN A 532 -0.38 2.38 -68.12
N THR A 533 -1.27 3.12 -67.43
CA THR A 533 -2.06 4.25 -68.00
C THR A 533 -3.23 4.65 -67.10
N ASN A 534 -3.27 5.96 -66.79
CA ASN A 534 -4.41 6.91 -66.79
C ASN A 534 -5.86 6.39 -66.63
N SER A 535 -6.66 7.01 -65.75
CA SER A 535 -7.46 8.22 -66.08
C SER A 535 -8.61 8.47 -65.07
N ASN A 536 -8.77 9.76 -64.75
CA ASN A 536 -10.01 10.55 -64.55
C ASN A 536 -11.09 10.14 -63.53
N GLY A 537 -11.22 10.97 -62.48
CA GLY A 537 -12.31 11.95 -62.37
C GLY A 537 -13.70 11.45 -61.91
N ILE A 538 -14.01 11.68 -60.64
CA ILE A 538 -14.91 12.71 -60.06
C ILE A 538 -14.82 12.62 -58.54
#